data_AF-A0A7J2R521-F1
#
_entry.id   AF-A0A7J2R521-F1
#
_cell.length_a   1.000
_cell.length_b   1.000
_cell.length_c   1.000
_cell.angle_alpha   90.00
_cell.angle_beta   90.00
_cell.angle_gamma   90.00
#
_symmetry.space_group_name_H-M   'P 1'
#
loop_
_entity.id
_entity.type
_entity.pdbx_description
1 polymer ?
#
loop_
_entity_poly.entity_id
_entity_poly.type
_entity_poly.pdbx_seq_one_letter_code
_entity_poly.pdbx_strand_id
1 'polypeptide(L)'
;MKLTSLFTNLSKENLQERLNPSVTALIDTITEFLDLDLVYDRYTFLLTCQIPPENKHCSIFDYGVERSIIDNKMEIKIFENQFELFPFILLREIYNLFIPREVRDYEWIQLTI
;
A
#
# COMPACT_ATOMS: atom_id res chain seq x y z
N MET A 1 4.12 -16.59 -11.19
CA MET A 1 2.70 -16.17 -11.28
C MET A 1 2.64 -14.79 -11.94
N LYS A 2 1.62 -14.42 -12.72
CA LYS A 2 1.51 -13.03 -13.23
C LYS A 2 0.94 -12.14 -12.13
N LEU A 3 1.62 -11.06 -11.74
CA LEU A 3 1.15 -10.10 -10.72
C LEU A 3 -0.29 -9.61 -10.95
N THR A 4 -0.67 -9.44 -12.23
CA THR A 4 -2.03 -9.03 -12.61
C THR A 4 -3.10 -10.03 -12.17
N SER A 5 -2.76 -11.30 -11.94
CA SER A 5 -3.74 -12.30 -11.48
C SER A 5 -4.23 -12.04 -10.05
N LEU A 6 -3.42 -11.35 -9.22
CA LEU A 6 -3.81 -10.95 -7.86
C LEU A 6 -4.99 -9.98 -7.87
N PHE A 7 -5.13 -9.20 -8.95
CA PHE A 7 -6.12 -8.15 -9.07
C PHE A 7 -7.31 -8.51 -9.97
N THR A 8 -7.26 -9.64 -10.69
CA THR A 8 -8.40 -10.14 -11.48
C THR A 8 -9.62 -10.38 -10.60
N ASN A 9 -10.79 -9.95 -11.06
CA ASN A 9 -12.08 -10.11 -10.39
C ASN A 9 -12.13 -9.46 -9.00
N LEU A 10 -11.32 -8.42 -8.74
CA LEU A 10 -11.53 -7.57 -7.58
C LEU A 10 -12.85 -6.83 -7.73
N SER A 11 -13.61 -6.77 -6.65
CA SER A 11 -14.81 -5.96 -6.49
C SER A 11 -14.80 -5.34 -5.10
N LYS A 12 -15.64 -4.34 -4.86
CA LYS A 12 -15.70 -3.70 -3.53
C LYS A 12 -16.10 -4.70 -2.45
N GLU A 13 -16.94 -5.67 -2.79
CA GLU A 13 -17.50 -6.66 -1.88
C GLU A 13 -16.47 -7.70 -1.43
N ASN A 14 -15.46 -8.00 -2.26
CA ASN A 14 -14.43 -9.00 -1.95
C ASN A 14 -13.06 -8.42 -1.60
N LEU A 15 -12.93 -7.08 -1.63
CA LEU A 15 -11.65 -6.40 -1.48
C LEU A 15 -11.01 -6.67 -0.11
N GLN A 16 -11.80 -6.61 0.98
CA GLN A 16 -11.27 -6.79 2.33
C GLN A 16 -10.73 -8.20 2.55
N GLU A 17 -11.46 -9.21 2.07
CA GLU A 17 -11.04 -10.63 2.19
C GLU A 17 -9.79 -10.92 1.36
N ARG A 18 -9.66 -10.26 0.21
CA ARG A 18 -8.53 -10.43 -0.70
C ARG A 18 -7.33 -9.55 -0.39
N LEU A 19 -7.48 -8.53 0.46
CA LEU A 19 -6.42 -7.59 0.79
C LEU A 19 -5.22 -8.30 1.42
N ASN A 20 -5.43 -9.04 2.50
CA ASN A 20 -4.33 -9.71 3.21
C ASN A 20 -3.59 -10.72 2.32
N PRO A 21 -4.26 -11.64 1.60
CA PRO A 21 -3.57 -12.52 0.65
C PRO A 21 -2.80 -11.77 -0.44
N SER A 22 -3.37 -10.68 -0.96
CA SER A 22 -2.71 -9.88 -2.00
C SER A 22 -1.47 -9.18 -1.45
N VAL A 23 -1.54 -8.63 -0.23
CA VAL A 23 -0.41 -8.01 0.46
C VAL A 23 0.72 -9.02 0.66
N THR A 24 0.42 -10.20 1.21
CA THR A 24 1.42 -11.25 1.42
C THR A 24 2.07 -11.66 0.09
N ALA A 25 1.28 -11.95 -0.94
CA ALA A 25 1.81 -12.37 -2.23
C ALA A 25 2.67 -11.29 -2.91
N LEU A 26 2.31 -10.02 -2.78
CA LEU A 26 3.08 -8.90 -3.32
C LEU A 26 4.39 -8.70 -2.57
N ILE A 27 4.38 -8.80 -1.23
CA ILE A 27 5.60 -8.74 -0.43
C ILE A 27 6.54 -9.86 -0.84
N ASP A 28 6.06 -11.11 -0.86
CA ASP A 28 6.89 -12.26 -1.24
C ASP A 28 7.49 -12.08 -2.64
N THR A 29 6.69 -11.59 -3.60
CA THR A 29 7.15 -11.33 -4.98
C THR A 29 8.22 -10.24 -5.03
N ILE A 30 8.04 -9.14 -4.30
CA ILE A 30 8.99 -8.02 -4.30
C ILE A 30 10.28 -8.41 -3.57
N THR A 31 10.17 -9.11 -2.44
CA THR A 31 11.32 -9.67 -1.71
C THR A 31 12.14 -10.59 -2.61
N GLU A 32 11.50 -11.53 -3.32
CA GLU A 32 12.18 -12.43 -4.25
C GLU A 32 12.86 -11.67 -5.40
N PHE A 33 12.21 -10.62 -5.92
CA PHE A 33 12.72 -9.88 -7.08
C PHE A 33 13.85 -8.90 -6.72
N LEU A 34 13.77 -8.23 -5.58
CA LEU A 34 14.71 -7.19 -5.17
C LEU A 34 15.81 -7.70 -4.22
N ASP A 35 15.63 -8.88 -3.61
CA ASP A 35 16.51 -9.42 -2.55
C ASP A 35 16.66 -8.41 -1.39
N LEU A 36 15.54 -7.84 -0.95
CA LEU A 36 15.46 -6.84 0.12
C LEU A 36 14.58 -7.31 1.27
N ASP A 37 15.01 -6.99 2.49
CA ASP A 37 14.20 -7.17 3.70
C ASP A 37 13.25 -5.99 3.91
N LEU A 38 12.13 -6.25 4.60
CA LEU A 38 11.22 -5.20 5.04
C LEU A 38 11.88 -4.33 6.11
N VAL A 39 11.72 -3.01 6.00
CA VAL A 39 12.13 -2.06 7.03
C VAL A 39 11.15 -2.09 8.21
N TYR A 40 9.86 -2.31 7.92
CA TYR A 40 8.81 -2.47 8.93
C TYR A 40 8.39 -3.94 8.98
N ASP A 41 8.87 -4.67 10.00
CA ASP A 41 8.52 -6.07 10.26
C ASP A 41 7.05 -6.25 10.70
N ARG A 42 6.44 -5.19 11.21
CA ARG A 42 5.04 -5.15 11.64
C ARG A 42 4.26 -4.13 10.82
N TYR A 43 3.32 -4.63 10.02
CA TYR A 43 2.42 -3.80 9.22
C TYR A 43 0.99 -4.32 9.23
N THR A 44 0.03 -3.47 8.87
CA THR A 44 -1.34 -3.88 8.58
C THR A 44 -1.95 -2.97 7.54
N PHE A 45 -2.68 -3.59 6.61
CA PHE A 45 -3.45 -2.92 5.59
C PHE A 45 -4.93 -3.05 5.93
N LEU A 46 -5.66 -1.94 5.87
CA LEU A 46 -7.09 -1.88 6.12
C LEU A 46 -7.76 -1.08 5.00
N LEU A 47 -9.00 -1.42 4.69
CA LEU A 47 -9.87 -0.54 3.94
C LEU A 47 -10.60 0.41 4.88
N THR A 48 -10.87 1.62 4.41
CA THR A 48 -11.68 2.58 5.16
C THR A 48 -12.64 3.31 4.22
N CYS A 49 -13.90 3.44 4.66
CA CYS A 49 -14.92 4.23 3.97
C CYS A 49 -14.80 5.73 4.27
N GLN A 50 -13.85 6.13 5.13
CA GLN A 50 -13.67 7.53 5.50
C GLN A 50 -13.26 8.36 4.28
N ILE A 51 -13.84 9.56 4.16
CA ILE A 51 -13.41 10.51 3.14
C ILE A 51 -12.14 11.19 3.68
N PRO A 52 -11.06 11.29 2.89
CA PRO A 52 -9.88 12.01 3.32
C PRO A 52 -10.27 13.45 3.72
N PRO A 53 -9.65 14.02 4.77
CA PRO A 53 -9.86 15.42 5.09
C PRO A 53 -9.49 16.29 3.89
N GLU A 54 -10.34 17.26 3.53
CA GLU A 54 -10.18 18.14 2.34
C GLU A 54 -8.80 18.83 2.27
N ASN A 55 -8.10 18.95 3.39
CA ASN A 55 -6.80 19.63 3.52
C ASN A 55 -5.59 18.70 3.66
N LYS A 56 -5.74 17.36 3.57
CA LYS A 56 -4.62 16.43 3.84
C LYS A 56 -3.76 16.08 2.61
N HIS A 57 -4.21 16.37 1.40
CA HIS A 57 -3.48 16.02 0.18
C HIS A 57 -2.47 17.10 -0.20
N CYS A 58 -1.45 17.30 0.65
CA CYS A 58 -0.33 18.17 0.29
C CYS A 58 0.64 17.50 -0.70
N SER A 59 0.54 16.18 -0.89
CA SER A 59 1.43 15.39 -1.74
C SER A 59 0.68 14.33 -2.55
N ILE A 60 1.12 14.11 -3.80
CA ILE A 60 0.67 13.00 -4.65
C ILE A 60 0.94 11.63 -4.02
N PHE A 61 1.94 11.55 -3.13
CA PHE A 61 2.30 10.34 -2.40
C PHE A 61 1.30 10.01 -1.28
N ASP A 62 0.48 10.97 -0.85
CA ASP A 62 -0.59 10.76 0.14
C ASP A 62 -1.94 10.45 -0.53
N TYR A 63 -1.96 10.34 -1.86
CA TYR A 63 -3.18 10.05 -2.58
C TYR A 63 -3.74 8.68 -2.20
N GLY A 64 -5.01 8.65 -1.81
CA GLY A 64 -5.77 7.42 -1.61
C GLY A 64 -5.43 6.61 -0.35
N VAL A 65 -4.57 7.11 0.53
CA VAL A 65 -4.18 6.40 1.76
C VAL A 65 -4.04 7.33 2.96
N GLU A 66 -4.18 6.74 4.14
CA GLU A 66 -3.72 7.29 5.41
C GLU A 66 -2.70 6.34 6.02
N ARG A 67 -1.59 6.89 6.52
CA ARG A 67 -0.50 6.14 7.15
C ARG A 67 -0.33 6.61 8.58
N SER A 68 -0.15 5.67 9.48
CA SER A 68 0.23 5.96 10.87
C SER A 68 1.19 4.90 11.39
N ILE A 69 1.98 5.28 12.40
CA ILE A 69 2.80 4.34 13.16
C ILE A 69 2.22 4.27 14.56
N ILE A 70 1.76 3.10 14.96
CA ILE A 70 1.17 2.84 16.28
C ILE A 70 1.92 1.65 16.88
N ASP A 71 2.51 1.80 18.07
CA ASP A 71 3.27 0.73 18.75
C ASP A 71 4.32 0.03 17.86
N ASN A 72 5.09 0.83 17.13
CA ASN A 72 6.11 0.40 16.16
C ASN A 72 5.55 -0.49 15.01
N LYS A 73 4.25 -0.39 14.73
CA LYS A 73 3.57 -1.07 13.63
C LYS A 73 3.09 -0.04 12.62
N MET A 74 3.39 -0.28 11.35
CA MET A 74 2.91 0.55 10.23
C MET A 74 1.45 0.20 9.92
N GLU A 75 0.54 1.14 10.14
CA GLU A 75 -0.87 1.00 9.76
C GLU A 75 -1.13 1.81 8.50
N ILE A 76 -1.66 1.13 7.48
CA ILE A 76 -1.96 1.69 6.17
C ILE A 76 -3.44 1.50 5.90
N LYS A 77 -4.17 2.60 5.84
CA LYS A 77 -5.59 2.62 5.49
C LYS A 77 -5.72 3.07 4.05
N ILE A 78 -6.37 2.27 3.22
CA ILE A 78 -6.66 2.58 1.82
C ILE A 78 -8.12 3.01 1.73
N PHE A 79 -8.36 4.18 1.12
CA PHE A 79 -9.72 4.70 0.97
C PHE A 79 -10.49 3.90 -0.09
N GLU A 80 -11.65 3.37 0.28
CA GLU A 80 -12.48 2.53 -0.61
C GLU A 80 -13.02 3.29 -1.84
N ASN A 81 -13.14 4.61 -1.73
CA ASN A 81 -13.52 5.46 -2.85
C ASN A 81 -12.45 5.54 -3.94
N GLN A 82 -11.23 5.05 -3.69
CA GLN A 82 -10.13 4.95 -4.65
C GLN A 82 -9.98 3.55 -5.27
N PHE A 83 -11.07 2.76 -5.29
CA PHE A 83 -11.07 1.39 -5.79
C PHE A 83 -10.44 1.24 -7.19
N GLU A 84 -10.69 2.17 -8.11
CA GLU A 84 -10.15 2.12 -9.48
C GLU A 84 -8.62 2.15 -9.52
N LEU A 85 -7.99 2.82 -8.55
CA LEU A 85 -6.54 2.93 -8.42
C LEU A 85 -5.97 1.97 -7.37
N PHE A 86 -6.79 1.11 -6.78
CA PHE A 86 -6.40 0.21 -5.70
C PHE A 86 -5.15 -0.63 -6.02
N PRO A 87 -5.01 -1.27 -7.21
CA PRO A 87 -3.82 -2.07 -7.50
C PRO A 87 -2.53 -1.26 -7.44
N PHE A 88 -2.56 -0.03 -7.94
CA PHE A 88 -1.42 0.87 -7.95
C PHE A 88 -1.12 1.40 -6.55
N ILE A 89 -2.16 1.80 -5.81
CA ILE A 89 -2.04 2.25 -4.42
C ILE A 89 -1.41 1.15 -3.58
N LEU A 90 -1.93 -0.07 -3.68
CA LEU A 90 -1.40 -1.22 -2.95
C LEU A 90 0.06 -1.49 -3.28
N LEU A 91 0.43 -1.46 -4.56
CA LEU A 91 1.81 -1.66 -5.00
C LEU A 91 2.75 -0.58 -4.43
N ARG A 92 2.36 0.70 -4.49
CA ARG A 92 3.12 1.82 -3.92
C ARG A 92 3.35 1.63 -2.42
N GLU A 93 2.28 1.30 -1.69
CA GLU A 93 2.38 1.13 -0.24
C GLU A 93 3.24 -0.05 0.18
N ILE A 94 3.16 -1.17 -0.55
CA ILE A 94 3.99 -2.34 -0.27
C ILE A 94 5.45 -2.03 -0.59
N TYR A 95 5.73 -1.39 -1.72
CA TYR A 95 7.09 -0.95 -2.06
C TYR A 95 7.67 -0.07 -0.95
N ASN A 96 6.89 0.86 -0.40
CA ASN A 96 7.32 1.74 0.69
C ASN A 96 7.70 1.00 1.99
N LEU A 97 7.31 -0.27 2.17
CA LEU A 97 7.74 -1.07 3.33
C LEU A 97 9.22 -1.48 3.25
N PHE A 98 9.79 -1.53 2.06
CA PHE A 98 11.21 -1.83 1.81
C PHE A 98 12.11 -0.59 1.86
N ILE A 99 11.50 0.61 1.91
CA ILE A 99 12.22 1.87 1.83
C ILE A 99 12.39 2.49 3.23
N PRO A 100 13.63 2.81 3.65
CA PRO A 100 13.90 3.51 4.89
C PRO A 100 13.17 4.84 4.95
N ARG A 101 12.68 5.20 6.14
CA ARG A 101 11.86 6.41 6.33
C ARG A 101 12.61 7.68 5.94
N GLU A 102 13.90 7.71 6.20
CA GLU A 102 14.81 8.83 5.96
C GLU A 102 14.90 9.18 4.48
N VAL A 103 14.65 8.21 3.60
CA VAL A 103 14.74 8.40 2.15
C VAL A 103 13.39 8.25 1.45
N ARG A 104 12.31 7.99 2.21
CA ARG A 104 10.98 7.76 1.64
C ARG A 104 10.42 8.99 0.94
N ASP A 105 10.77 10.19 1.37
CA ASP A 105 10.21 11.45 0.82
C ASP A 105 10.97 11.97 -0.41
N TYR A 106 12.02 11.26 -0.87
CA TYR A 106 12.70 11.61 -2.11
C TYR A 106 11.90 11.10 -3.31
N GLU A 107 11.47 12.01 -4.17
CA GLU A 107 10.67 11.70 -5.36
C GLU A 107 11.28 10.58 -6.23
N TRP A 108 12.61 10.48 -6.28
CA TRP A 108 13.32 9.51 -7.12
C TRP A 108 13.20 8.07 -6.61
N ILE A 109 12.77 7.90 -5.36
CA ILE A 109 12.59 6.61 -4.69
C ILE A 109 11.11 6.24 -4.67
N GLN A 110 10.20 7.18 -4.87
CA GLN A 110 8.76 6.91 -4.74
C GLN A 110 8.15 6.40 -6.04
N LEU A 111 7.24 5.44 -5.90
CA LEU A 111 6.33 5.05 -6.98
C LEU A 111 5.18 6.06 -7.06
N THR A 112 5.18 6.86 -8.11
CA THR A 112 4.08 7.79 -8.43
C THR A 112 2.99 7.07 -9.23
N ILE A 113 1.73 7.33 -8.89
CA ILE A 113 0.52 6.76 -9.53
C ILE A 113 -0.18 7.85 -10.32
#